data_AF-A0A849E9K3-F1
#
_entry.id   AF-A0A849E9K3-F1
#
_cell.length_a   1.000
_cell.length_b   1.000
_cell.length_c   1.000
_cell.angle_alpha   90.00
_cell.angle_beta   90.00
_cell.angle_gamma   90.00
#
_symmetry.space_group_name_H-M   'P 1'
#
loop_
_entity.id
_entity.type
_entity.pdbx_description
1 polymer ?
#
loop_
_entity_poly.entity_id
_entity_poly.type
_entity_poly.pdbx_seq_one_letter_code
_entity_poly.pdbx_strand_id
1 'polypeptide(L)'
;MSYNLPFSNPAAWSVKKIFLVGLITLHTVWIGIHLNLVSRNLINPWKLGGYGMYTTANNGPVLHVTDRRFEQFFVPLTANDRTEIRRANNYFVFRCQPMTKVSLESFFKNKPGLVGAPLRFILTERKILRNPLQLKRLPYSIVDVRWTGRRTFIYAGEVCGERYHGEAALKP
;
A
#
# COMPACT_ATOMS: atom_id res chain seq x y z
N MET A 1 11.56 47.12 -25.51
CA MET A 1 10.88 46.95 -24.21
C MET A 1 11.49 45.75 -23.52
N SER A 2 12.18 45.93 -22.40
CA SER A 2 12.70 44.81 -21.60
C SER A 2 11.58 44.22 -20.74
N TYR A 3 11.24 42.96 -20.99
CA TYR A 3 10.29 42.24 -20.16
C TYR A 3 11.01 41.80 -18.87
N ASN A 4 10.86 42.58 -17.81
CA ASN A 4 11.38 42.22 -16.50
C ASN A 4 10.52 41.08 -15.94
N LEU A 5 11.10 39.89 -15.81
CA LEU A 5 10.47 38.80 -15.09
C LEU A 5 10.16 39.27 -13.66
N PRO A 6 9.01 38.89 -13.06
CA PRO A 6 8.62 39.33 -11.72
C PRO A 6 9.61 38.97 -10.60
N PHE A 7 10.65 38.19 -10.92
CA PHE A 7 11.71 37.73 -10.02
C PHE A 7 13.08 38.40 -10.26
N SER A 8 13.21 39.35 -11.20
CA SER A 8 14.52 39.91 -11.60
C SER A 8 15.03 41.08 -10.73
N ASN A 9 14.23 41.62 -9.81
CA ASN A 9 14.64 42.71 -8.94
C ASN A 9 14.98 42.20 -7.51
N PRO A 10 16.27 42.16 -7.12
CA PRO A 10 16.71 41.61 -5.83
C PRO A 10 16.41 42.51 -4.62
N ALA A 11 16.05 43.78 -4.83
CA ALA A 11 15.97 44.78 -3.76
C ALA A 11 14.73 44.65 -2.83
N ALA A 12 13.76 43.79 -3.13
CA ALA A 12 12.63 43.54 -2.23
C ALA A 12 11.99 42.17 -2.49
N TRP A 13 12.54 41.12 -1.89
CA TRP A 13 11.81 39.87 -1.73
C TRP A 13 10.70 40.08 -0.69
N SER A 14 9.52 40.47 -1.17
CA SER A 14 8.34 40.52 -0.31
C SER A 14 8.04 39.12 0.25
N VAL A 15 7.50 39.05 1.47
CA VAL A 15 7.11 37.78 2.13
C VAL A 15 6.26 36.91 1.19
N LYS A 16 5.40 37.52 0.37
CA LYS A 16 4.59 36.84 -0.65
C LYS A 16 5.44 36.11 -1.69
N LYS A 17 6.54 36.72 -2.18
CA LYS A 17 7.46 36.09 -3.15
C LYS A 17 8.23 34.93 -2.51
N ILE A 18 8.71 35.10 -1.29
CA ILE A 18 9.40 34.02 -0.54
C ILE A 18 8.45 32.84 -0.35
N PHE A 19 7.21 33.10 0.07
CA PHE A 19 6.19 32.07 0.25
C PHE A 19 5.86 31.36 -1.06
N LEU A 20 5.67 32.10 -2.16
CA LEU A 20 5.41 31.54 -3.49
C LEU A 20 6.56 30.63 -3.95
N VAL A 21 7.80 31.10 -3.85
CA VAL A 21 8.99 30.31 -4.23
C VAL A 21 9.13 29.09 -3.33
N GLY A 22 8.84 29.22 -2.03
CA GLY A 22 8.79 28.11 -1.09
C GLY A 22 7.76 27.04 -1.49
N LEU A 23 6.53 27.45 -1.83
CA LEU A 23 5.48 26.55 -2.31
C LEU A 23 5.86 25.87 -3.63
N ILE A 24 6.41 26.62 -4.59
CA ILE A 24 6.85 26.05 -5.87
C ILE A 24 7.96 25.03 -5.63
N THR A 25 8.97 25.38 -4.84
CA THR A 25 10.08 24.47 -4.51
C THR A 25 9.57 23.21 -3.83
N LEU A 26 8.71 23.35 -2.81
CA LEU A 26 8.11 22.23 -2.10
C LEU A 26 7.32 21.33 -3.06
N HIS A 27 6.53 21.92 -3.96
CA HIS A 27 5.73 21.17 -4.93
C HIS A 27 6.61 20.43 -5.95
N THR A 28 7.66 21.08 -6.48
CA THR A 28 8.61 20.44 -7.40
C THR A 28 9.35 19.28 -6.74
N VAL A 29 9.81 19.46 -5.49
CA VAL A 29 10.43 18.37 -4.71
C VAL A 29 9.45 17.23 -4.50
N TRP A 30 8.19 17.53 -4.13
CA TRP A 30 7.14 16.54 -3.97
C TRP A 30 6.89 15.73 -5.26
N ILE A 31 6.80 16.40 -6.42
CA ILE A 31 6.67 15.74 -7.74
C ILE A 31 7.87 14.82 -7.98
N GLY A 32 9.10 15.31 -7.77
CA GLY A 32 10.32 14.56 -8.03
C GLY A 32 10.42 13.28 -7.19
N ILE A 33 10.16 13.40 -5.88
CA ILE A 33 10.10 12.25 -4.96
C ILE A 33 9.03 11.26 -5.43
N HIS A 34 7.85 11.77 -5.80
CA HIS A 34 6.75 10.91 -6.22
C HIS A 34 7.05 10.11 -7.49
N LEU A 35 7.56 10.78 -8.54
CA LEU A 35 7.94 10.13 -9.79
C LEU A 35 9.01 9.06 -9.56
N ASN A 36 10.01 9.33 -8.70
CA ASN A 36 11.03 8.36 -8.32
C ASN A 36 10.44 7.15 -7.56
N LEU A 37 9.46 7.35 -6.68
CA LEU A 37 8.82 6.24 -5.96
C LEU A 37 7.93 5.39 -6.89
N VAL A 38 7.24 6.03 -7.84
CA VAL A 38 6.43 5.33 -8.85
C VAL A 38 7.33 4.57 -9.85
N SER A 39 8.43 5.17 -10.32
CA SER A 39 9.35 4.50 -11.26
C SER A 39 10.00 3.25 -10.65
N ARG A 40 10.17 3.23 -9.33
CA ARG A 40 10.65 2.07 -8.56
C ARG A 40 9.54 1.10 -8.16
N ASN A 41 8.31 1.28 -8.65
CA ASN A 41 7.14 0.48 -8.30
C ASN A 41 6.76 0.47 -6.80
N LEU A 42 7.24 1.42 -6.00
CA LEU A 42 7.06 1.42 -4.54
C LEU A 42 5.70 1.95 -4.09
N ILE A 43 5.10 2.88 -4.85
CA ILE A 43 3.79 3.47 -4.55
C ILE A 43 2.78 3.12 -5.65
N ASN A 44 1.50 2.98 -5.26
CA ASN A 44 0.40 2.85 -6.19
C ASN A 44 0.17 4.17 -6.96
N PRO A 45 0.35 4.19 -8.30
CA PRO A 45 0.22 5.42 -9.10
C PRO A 45 -1.19 6.03 -9.08
N TRP A 46 -2.22 5.27 -8.69
CA TRP A 46 -3.61 5.76 -8.59
C TRP A 46 -3.91 6.54 -7.31
N LYS A 47 -3.05 6.46 -6.28
CA LYS A 47 -3.39 6.99 -4.95
C LYS A 47 -3.06 8.47 -4.75
N LEU A 48 -2.33 9.10 -5.66
CA LEU A 48 -1.85 10.48 -5.51
C LEU A 48 -2.41 11.46 -6.56
N GLY A 49 -3.26 10.98 -7.48
CA GLY A 49 -3.84 11.79 -8.55
C GLY A 49 -2.81 12.22 -9.60
N GLY A 50 -3.30 12.70 -10.76
CA GLY A 50 -2.44 13.23 -11.84
C GLY A 50 -2.21 12.28 -13.01
N TYR A 51 -1.21 12.58 -13.85
CA TYR A 51 -0.99 11.93 -15.15
C TYR A 51 -0.72 10.41 -15.07
N GLY A 52 -0.08 9.93 -13.99
CA GLY A 52 0.19 8.49 -13.79
C GLY A 52 -1.06 7.62 -13.61
N MET A 53 -2.21 8.24 -13.32
CA MET A 53 -3.51 7.58 -13.26
C MET A 53 -3.97 7.12 -14.65
N TYR A 54 -3.64 7.85 -15.71
CA TYR A 54 -4.12 7.55 -17.07
C TYR A 54 -3.24 6.53 -17.82
N THR A 55 -2.07 6.21 -17.30
CA THR A 55 -1.08 5.36 -17.98
C THR A 55 -1.02 3.92 -17.46
N THR A 56 -1.80 3.59 -16.42
CA THR A 56 -1.82 2.26 -15.80
C THR A 56 -3.25 1.83 -15.49
N ALA A 57 -3.55 0.53 -15.47
CA ALA A 57 -4.86 0.04 -15.03
C ALA A 57 -5.11 0.43 -13.56
N ASN A 58 -6.37 0.58 -13.14
CA ASN A 58 -6.67 0.81 -11.72
C ASN A 58 -6.18 -0.39 -10.88
N ASN A 59 -5.05 -0.18 -10.20
CA ASN A 59 -4.33 -1.18 -9.42
C ASN A 59 -4.95 -1.42 -8.04
N GLY A 60 -6.27 -1.22 -7.88
CA GLY A 60 -6.97 -1.38 -6.61
C GLY A 60 -6.65 -2.74 -5.96
N PRO A 61 -5.91 -2.76 -4.83
CA PRO A 61 -5.51 -3.99 -4.20
C PRO A 61 -6.74 -4.68 -3.61
N VAL A 62 -6.86 -5.97 -3.87
CA VAL A 62 -7.92 -6.82 -3.33
C VAL A 62 -7.29 -7.83 -2.39
N LEU A 63 -7.83 -7.86 -1.17
CA LEU A 63 -7.44 -8.81 -0.15
C LEU A 63 -8.30 -10.06 -0.24
N HIS A 64 -7.65 -11.21 -0.32
CA HIS A 64 -8.25 -12.52 -0.13
C HIS A 64 -7.66 -13.13 1.15
N VAL A 65 -8.50 -13.79 1.94
CA VAL A 65 -8.06 -14.57 3.09
C VAL A 65 -8.56 -15.99 2.86
N THR A 66 -7.66 -16.95 3.02
CA THR A 66 -7.93 -18.37 2.80
C THR A 66 -7.47 -19.16 4.01
N ASP A 67 -8.16 -20.25 4.33
CA ASP A 67 -7.62 -21.23 5.27
C ASP A 67 -6.59 -22.08 4.53
N ARG A 68 -5.37 -22.17 5.07
CA ARG A 68 -4.28 -22.91 4.42
C ARG A 68 -4.56 -24.42 4.34
N ARG A 69 -5.46 -24.93 5.18
CA ARG A 69 -5.91 -26.34 5.12
C ARG A 69 -6.83 -26.59 3.92
N PHE A 70 -7.51 -25.55 3.44
CA PHE A 70 -8.50 -25.62 2.38
C PHE A 70 -8.28 -24.46 1.40
N GLU A 71 -7.27 -24.56 0.54
CA GLU A 71 -6.81 -23.45 -0.32
C GLU A 71 -7.89 -22.90 -1.28
N GLN A 72 -9.01 -23.62 -1.46
CA GLN A 72 -10.15 -23.18 -2.27
C GLN A 72 -11.25 -22.46 -1.47
N PHE A 73 -11.15 -22.41 -0.13
CA PHE A 73 -12.16 -21.81 0.72
C PHE A 73 -11.73 -20.41 1.19
N PHE A 74 -12.41 -19.39 0.65
CA PHE A 74 -12.20 -18.01 1.07
C PHE A 74 -12.94 -17.74 2.37
N VAL A 75 -12.21 -17.17 3.34
CA VAL A 75 -12.82 -16.60 4.53
C VAL A 75 -13.63 -15.37 4.10
N PRO A 76 -14.95 -15.33 4.36
CA PRO A 76 -15.77 -14.18 3.98
C PRO A 76 -15.37 -12.94 4.79
N LEU A 77 -14.95 -11.90 4.07
CA LEU A 77 -14.59 -10.61 4.64
C LEU A 77 -15.76 -9.62 4.48
N THR A 78 -16.16 -9.01 5.59
CA THR A 78 -17.11 -7.90 5.58
C THR A 78 -16.46 -6.63 5.03
N ALA A 79 -17.27 -5.60 4.72
CA ALA A 79 -16.75 -4.30 4.30
C ALA A 79 -15.89 -3.64 5.40
N ASN A 80 -16.26 -3.84 6.67
CA ASN A 80 -15.51 -3.32 7.82
C ASN A 80 -14.16 -4.02 7.95
N ASP A 81 -14.12 -5.36 7.86
CA ASP A 81 -12.87 -6.14 7.91
C ASP A 81 -11.86 -5.62 6.86
N ARG A 82 -12.34 -5.43 5.62
CA ARG A 82 -11.51 -4.90 4.52
C ARG A 82 -11.02 -3.49 4.80
N THR A 83 -11.88 -2.64 5.36
CA THR A 83 -11.55 -1.23 5.61
C THR A 83 -10.52 -1.09 6.73
N GLU A 84 -10.66 -1.86 7.81
CA GLU A 84 -9.72 -1.82 8.93
C GLU A 84 -8.34 -2.34 8.53
N ILE A 85 -8.28 -3.49 7.85
CA ILE A 85 -7.00 -4.03 7.35
C ILE A 85 -6.35 -3.01 6.40
N ARG A 86 -7.13 -2.41 5.49
CA ARG A 86 -6.61 -1.37 4.59
C ARG A 86 -6.07 -0.19 5.39
N ARG A 87 -6.82 0.35 6.35
CA ARG A 87 -6.40 1.50 7.15
C ARG A 87 -5.12 1.22 7.93
N ALA A 88 -5.01 0.06 8.58
CA ALA A 88 -3.82 -0.36 9.31
C ALA A 88 -2.59 -0.62 8.43
N ASN A 89 -2.78 -0.69 7.10
CA ASN A 89 -1.73 -0.81 6.10
C ASN A 89 -1.68 0.42 5.16
N ASN A 90 -2.05 1.61 5.65
CA ASN A 90 -2.00 2.87 4.89
C ASN A 90 -2.73 2.77 3.52
N TYR A 91 -3.87 2.09 3.49
CA TYR A 91 -4.65 1.78 2.28
C TYR A 91 -3.85 1.12 1.16
N PHE A 92 -2.74 0.46 1.50
CA PHE A 92 -1.77 -0.13 0.58
C PHE A 92 -1.23 0.89 -0.44
N VAL A 93 -1.03 2.14 -0.01
CA VAL A 93 -0.38 3.18 -0.83
C VAL A 93 1.03 2.75 -1.20
N PHE A 94 1.79 2.22 -0.23
CA PHE A 94 3.10 1.62 -0.45
C PHE A 94 2.92 0.14 -0.80
N ARG A 95 3.19 -0.23 -2.05
CA ARG A 95 2.94 -1.57 -2.60
C ARG A 95 3.82 -2.62 -1.94
N CYS A 96 5.08 -2.28 -1.71
CA CYS A 96 6.06 -3.23 -1.21
C CYS A 96 6.23 -3.18 0.32
N GLN A 97 5.26 -2.59 1.03
CA GLN A 97 5.26 -2.59 2.49
C GLN A 97 4.69 -3.93 3.01
N PRO A 98 5.41 -4.63 3.90
CA PRO A 98 4.88 -5.82 4.55
C PRO A 98 3.57 -5.54 5.30
N MET A 99 2.67 -6.53 5.34
CA MET A 99 1.44 -6.40 6.12
C MET A 99 1.77 -6.18 7.60
N THR A 100 1.20 -5.15 8.20
CA THR A 100 1.55 -4.75 9.56
C THR A 100 1.01 -5.73 10.59
N LYS A 101 1.79 -5.99 11.63
CA LYS A 101 1.36 -6.75 12.83
C LYS A 101 0.01 -6.27 13.37
N VAL A 102 -0.17 -4.95 13.45
CA VAL A 102 -1.40 -4.30 13.95
C VAL A 102 -2.62 -4.72 13.12
N SER A 103 -2.47 -4.81 11.79
CA SER A 103 -3.59 -5.23 10.92
C SER A 103 -3.99 -6.69 11.13
N LEU A 104 -3.02 -7.58 11.37
CA LEU A 104 -3.27 -8.99 11.66
C LEU A 104 -3.94 -9.15 13.03
N GLU A 105 -3.43 -8.47 14.06
CA GLU A 105 -4.04 -8.47 15.40
C GLU A 105 -5.49 -7.97 15.37
N SER A 106 -5.75 -6.85 14.69
CA SER A 106 -7.11 -6.28 14.56
C SER A 106 -8.05 -7.27 13.88
N PHE A 107 -7.60 -7.94 12.82
CA PHE A 107 -8.39 -8.94 12.12
C PHE A 107 -8.83 -10.07 13.04
N PHE A 108 -7.90 -10.66 13.81
CA PHE A 108 -8.23 -11.76 14.72
C PHE A 108 -9.07 -11.31 15.93
N LYS A 109 -8.94 -10.07 16.39
CA LYS A 109 -9.83 -9.49 17.40
C LYS A 109 -11.27 -9.42 16.93
N ASN A 110 -11.50 -9.05 15.67
CA ASN A 110 -12.84 -8.97 15.09
C ASN A 110 -13.40 -10.33 14.65
N LYS A 111 -12.52 -11.32 14.48
CA LYS A 111 -12.87 -12.69 14.05
C LYS A 111 -12.32 -13.72 15.05
N PRO A 112 -12.80 -13.72 16.31
CA PRO A 112 -12.26 -14.63 17.33
C PRO A 112 -12.45 -16.10 16.97
N GLY A 113 -13.48 -16.45 16.19
CA GLY A 113 -13.70 -17.82 15.70
C GLY A 113 -12.65 -18.34 14.71
N LEU A 114 -11.77 -17.47 14.19
CA LEU A 114 -10.66 -17.86 13.32
C LEU A 114 -9.32 -17.97 14.08
N VAL A 115 -9.31 -17.69 15.38
CA VAL A 115 -8.13 -17.91 16.24
C VAL A 115 -7.80 -19.40 16.26
N GLY A 116 -6.53 -19.74 16.07
CA GLY A 116 -6.05 -21.12 15.93
C GLY A 116 -6.05 -21.63 14.47
N ALA A 117 -6.76 -21.00 13.54
CA ALA A 117 -6.76 -21.40 12.14
C ALA A 117 -5.48 -20.93 11.42
N PRO A 118 -4.81 -21.79 10.64
CA PRO A 118 -3.69 -21.37 9.80
C PRO A 118 -4.24 -20.61 8.58
N LEU A 119 -4.10 -19.28 8.57
CA LEU A 119 -4.66 -18.45 7.51
C LEU A 119 -3.59 -17.96 6.56
N ARG A 120 -3.98 -17.73 5.31
CA ARG A 120 -3.17 -17.08 4.28
C ARG A 120 -3.88 -15.84 3.75
N PHE A 121 -3.22 -14.70 3.87
CA PHE A 121 -3.64 -13.41 3.34
C PHE A 121 -2.95 -13.18 2.00
N ILE A 122 -3.71 -12.87 0.96
CA ILE A 122 -3.21 -12.69 -0.41
C ILE A 122 -3.70 -11.35 -0.90
N LEU A 123 -2.77 -10.42 -1.18
CA LEU A 123 -3.08 -9.16 -1.83
C LEU A 123 -2.81 -9.29 -3.33
N THR A 124 -3.85 -9.04 -4.12
CA THR A 124 -3.78 -9.05 -5.58
C THR A 124 -4.01 -7.66 -6.15
N GLU A 125 -3.30 -7.33 -7.22
CA GLU A 125 -3.49 -6.10 -7.98
C GLU A 125 -3.69 -6.43 -9.46
N ARG A 126 -4.41 -5.57 -10.17
CA ARG A 126 -4.54 -5.68 -11.63
C ARG A 126 -3.21 -5.26 -12.26
N LYS A 127 -2.69 -6.09 -13.18
CA LYS A 127 -1.53 -5.79 -14.01
C LYS A 127 -1.89 -5.99 -15.48
N ILE A 128 -1.37 -5.10 -16.32
CA ILE A 128 -1.39 -5.27 -17.77
C ILE A 128 -0.18 -6.12 -18.13
N LEU A 129 -0.42 -7.35 -18.54
CA LEU A 129 0.59 -8.20 -19.16
C LEU A 129 0.65 -7.85 -20.64
N ARG A 130 1.86 -7.66 -21.16
CA ARG A 130 2.11 -7.43 -22.59
C ARG A 130 2.55 -8.76 -23.20
N ASN A 131 2.09 -9.04 -24.42
CA ASN A 131 2.34 -10.25 -25.22
C ASN A 131 1.70 -11.55 -24.69
N PRO A 132 0.41 -11.80 -24.98
CA PRO A 132 -0.60 -10.88 -25.54
C PRO A 132 -1.05 -9.84 -24.51
N LEU A 133 -1.67 -8.75 -24.96
CA LEU A 133 -2.21 -7.72 -24.05
C LEU A 133 -3.36 -8.30 -23.22
N GLN A 134 -3.12 -8.54 -21.93
CA GLN A 134 -4.11 -9.12 -21.02
C GLN A 134 -4.10 -8.40 -19.67
N LEU A 135 -5.29 -8.15 -19.13
CA LEU A 135 -5.45 -7.65 -17.78
C LEU A 135 -5.62 -8.83 -16.82
N LYS A 136 -4.61 -9.10 -15.99
CA LYS A 136 -4.68 -10.16 -14.96
C LYS A 136 -4.57 -9.58 -13.56
N ARG A 137 -5.26 -10.18 -12.59
CA ARG A 137 -4.98 -9.94 -11.18
C ARG A 137 -3.88 -10.90 -10.74
N LEU A 138 -2.77 -10.35 -10.27
CA LEU A 138 -1.63 -11.14 -9.80
C LEU A 138 -1.37 -10.84 -8.33
N PRO A 139 -0.99 -11.85 -7.52
CA PRO A 139 -0.55 -11.62 -6.16
C PRO A 139 0.75 -10.80 -6.17
N TYR A 140 0.85 -9.85 -5.25
CA TYR A 140 2.10 -9.12 -5.00
C TYR A 140 2.53 -9.20 -3.52
N SER A 141 1.63 -9.62 -2.63
CA SER A 141 1.94 -9.95 -1.25
C SER A 141 1.16 -11.19 -0.82
N ILE A 142 1.86 -12.11 -0.16
CA ILE A 142 1.30 -13.32 0.45
C ILE A 142 1.82 -13.40 1.88
N VAL A 143 0.91 -13.60 2.83
CA VAL A 143 1.23 -13.69 4.26
C VAL A 143 0.58 -14.93 4.83
N ASP A 144 1.39 -15.86 5.31
CA ASP A 144 0.93 -17.02 6.06
C ASP A 144 0.97 -16.72 7.55
N VAL A 145 -0.11 -17.03 8.25
CA VAL A 145 -0.24 -16.97 9.70
C VAL A 145 -0.32 -18.38 10.26
N ARG A 146 0.47 -18.66 11.29
CA ARG A 146 0.45 -19.92 12.02
C ARG A 146 0.45 -19.66 13.53
N TRP A 147 -0.41 -20.36 14.24
CA TRP A 147 -0.53 -20.23 15.69
C TRP A 147 0.53 -21.07 16.39
N THR A 148 1.23 -20.46 17.33
CA THR A 148 2.22 -21.14 18.21
C THR A 148 1.67 -21.38 19.61
N GLY A 149 0.60 -20.68 19.99
CA GLY A 149 -0.10 -20.84 21.25
C GLY A 149 -1.56 -20.36 21.17
N ARG A 150 -2.22 -20.23 22.32
CA ARG A 150 -3.64 -19.81 22.37
C ARG A 150 -3.88 -18.37 21.92
N ARG A 151 -2.89 -17.49 22.09
CA ARG A 151 -2.97 -16.06 21.75
C ARG A 151 -1.77 -15.55 20.96
N THR A 152 -0.81 -16.42 20.69
CA THR A 152 0.43 -16.08 19.98
C THR A 152 0.44 -16.73 18.61
N PHE A 153 0.86 -15.96 17.61
CA PHE A 153 1.00 -16.44 16.25
C PHE A 153 2.25 -15.84 15.61
N ILE A 154 2.87 -16.65 14.77
CA ILE A 154 3.91 -16.22 13.84
C ILE A 154 3.25 -15.91 12.50
N TYR A 155 3.81 -14.94 11.81
CA TYR A 155 3.43 -14.64 10.44
C TYR A 155 4.69 -14.51 9.59
N ALA A 156 4.63 -15.07 8.39
CA ALA A 156 5.73 -15.01 7.44
C ALA A 156 5.16 -14.92 6.02
N GLY A 157 5.89 -14.25 5.15
CA GLY A 157 5.36 -13.96 3.83
C GLY A 157 6.41 -13.42 2.89
N GLU A 158 5.90 -13.05 1.71
CA GLU A 158 6.65 -12.39 0.67
C GLU A 158 5.85 -11.17 0.21
N VAL A 159 6.53 -10.06 -0.01
CA VAL A 159 5.95 -8.86 -0.62
C VAL A 159 6.94 -8.32 -1.66
N CYS A 160 6.49 -8.17 -2.91
CA CYS A 160 7.35 -7.74 -4.01
C CYS A 160 8.69 -8.53 -4.16
N GLY A 161 8.73 -9.82 -3.80
CA GLY A 161 9.97 -10.63 -3.83
C GLY A 161 10.77 -10.61 -2.53
N GLU A 162 10.48 -9.69 -1.61
CA GLU A 162 11.14 -9.57 -0.31
C GLU A 162 10.44 -10.47 0.71
N ARG A 163 11.20 -11.35 1.36
CA ARG A 163 10.68 -12.21 2.44
C ARG A 163 10.68 -11.46 3.75
N TYR A 164 9.64 -11.66 4.55
CA TYR A 164 9.56 -11.12 5.89
C TYR A 164 8.91 -12.11 6.85
N HIS A 165 9.20 -11.94 8.14
CA HIS A 165 8.62 -12.73 9.21
C HIS A 165 8.45 -11.87 10.46
N GLY A 166 7.59 -12.33 11.37
CA GLY A 166 7.41 -11.70 12.66
C GLY A 166 6.51 -12.52 13.57
N GLU A 167 6.36 -12.02 14.79
CA GLU A 167 5.52 -12.63 15.82
C GLU A 167 4.57 -11.59 16.43
N ALA A 168 3.37 -12.05 16.76
CA ALA A 168 2.34 -11.24 17.36
C ALA A 168 1.60 -11.99 18.47
N ALA A 169 1.04 -11.23 19.39
CA ALA A 169 0.28 -11.73 20.51
C ALA A 169 -1.00 -10.91 20.63
N LEU A 170 -2.15 -11.59 20.69
CA LEU A 170 -3.41 -10.94 20.94
C LEU A 170 -3.42 -10.38 22.36
N LYS A 171 -3.39 -9.05 22.47
CA LYS A 171 -3.60 -8.36 23.74
C LYS A 171 -4.96 -8.76 24.32
N PRO A 172 -5.04 -8.97 25.65
CA PRO A 172 -6.29 -9.27 26.35
C PRO A 172 -7.37 -8.22 26.10
#